data_AF-A0A7C4ANC0-F1
#
_entry.id   AF-A0A7C4ANC0-F1
#
_cell.length_a   1.000
_cell.length_b   1.000
_cell.length_c   1.000
_cell.angle_alpha   90.00
_cell.angle_beta   90.00
_cell.angle_gamma   90.00
#
_symmetry.space_group_name_H-M   'P 1'
#
loop_
_entity.id
_entity.type
_entity.pdbx_description
1 polymer ?
#
loop_
_entity_poly.entity_id
_entity_poly.type
_entity_poly.pdbx_seq_one_letter_code
_entity_poly.pdbx_strand_id
1 'polypeptide(L)'
;MKTLFCVICAVCFMLSSYAEAKSYEECGIATKASLVFASVAATPVYLVCKLPLAAAGAALAAPVNFLTLKYADEFAEPLALRTMCGDWYITPAILHGDRHLQYFGSVD
;
A
#
# COMPACT_ATOMS: atom_id res chain seq x y z
N MET A 1 16.53 -24.41 5.12
CA MET A 1 15.51 -23.36 5.38
C MET A 1 15.62 -22.15 4.43
N LYS A 2 16.80 -21.55 4.20
CA LYS A 2 16.95 -20.39 3.28
C LYS A 2 16.55 -20.66 1.82
N THR A 3 16.84 -21.85 1.29
CA THR A 3 16.52 -22.23 -0.09
C THR A 3 15.03 -22.42 -0.33
N LEU A 4 14.29 -22.99 0.63
CA LEU A 4 12.85 -23.17 0.55
C LEU A 4 12.10 -21.82 0.52
N PHE A 5 12.56 -20.86 1.31
CA PHE A 5 11.99 -19.50 1.34
C PHE A 5 12.20 -18.77 -0.01
N CYS A 6 13.39 -18.87 -0.61
CA CYS A 6 13.64 -18.29 -1.94
C CYS A 6 12.79 -18.93 -3.04
N VAL A 7 12.57 -20.25 -2.98
CA VAL A 7 11.73 -20.96 -3.97
C VAL A 7 10.26 -20.56 -3.83
N ILE A 8 9.75 -20.43 -2.61
CA ILE A 8 8.38 -19.93 -2.38
C ILE A 8 8.22 -18.50 -2.89
N CYS A 9 9.16 -17.59 -2.58
CA CYS A 9 9.14 -16.24 -3.11
C CYS A 9 9.18 -16.22 -4.64
N ALA A 10 10.08 -16.98 -5.28
CA ALA A 10 10.21 -17.01 -6.74
C ALA A 10 8.95 -17.57 -7.43
N VAL A 11 8.32 -18.60 -6.86
CA VAL A 11 7.07 -19.17 -7.37
C VAL A 11 5.90 -18.18 -7.19
N CYS A 12 5.82 -17.48 -6.06
CA CYS A 12 4.83 -16.42 -5.85
C CYS A 12 5.00 -15.24 -6.83
N PHE A 13 6.25 -14.84 -7.14
CA PHE A 13 6.50 -13.76 -8.11
C PHE A 13 6.16 -14.15 -9.55
N MET A 14 6.37 -15.42 -9.94
CA MET A 14 6.10 -15.89 -11.31
C MET A 14 4.59 -16.12 -11.55
N LEU A 15 3.86 -16.63 -10.57
CA LEU A 15 2.40 -16.88 -10.70
C LEU A 15 1.57 -15.60 -10.83
N SER A 16 2.03 -14.48 -10.26
CA SER A 16 1.34 -13.19 -10.37
C SER A 16 1.37 -12.55 -11.75
N SER A 17 2.19 -13.07 -12.68
CA SER A 17 2.38 -12.47 -14.01
C SER A 17 1.41 -12.96 -15.09
N TYR A 18 0.63 -14.02 -14.83
CA TYR A 18 -0.20 -14.70 -15.84
C TYR A 18 -1.71 -14.78 -15.56
N ALA A 19 -2.20 -14.19 -14.47
CA ALA A 19 -3.63 -14.18 -14.19
C ALA A 19 -4.28 -12.91 -14.76
N GLU A 20 -5.13 -13.08 -15.77
CA GLU A 20 -6.07 -12.06 -16.24
C GLU A 20 -6.91 -11.60 -15.02
N ALA A 21 -6.73 -10.34 -14.60
CA ALA A 21 -7.26 -9.82 -13.35
C ALA A 21 -8.78 -9.66 -13.45
N LYS A 22 -9.54 -10.68 -13.02
CA LYS A 22 -10.94 -10.50 -12.63
C LYS A 22 -11.03 -9.50 -11.48
N SER A 23 -12.11 -8.74 -11.39
CA SER A 23 -12.31 -7.86 -10.22
C SER A 23 -12.48 -8.71 -8.95
N TYR A 24 -12.06 -8.21 -7.78
CA TYR A 24 -12.30 -8.89 -6.50
C TYR A 24 -13.78 -9.27 -6.33
N GLU A 25 -14.71 -8.47 -6.85
CA GLU A 25 -16.14 -8.73 -6.75
C GLU A 25 -16.59 -9.95 -7.57
N GLU A 26 -15.89 -10.24 -8.66
CA GLU A 26 -16.16 -11.36 -9.58
C GLU A 26 -15.59 -12.69 -9.07
N CYS A 27 -14.81 -12.66 -7.98
CA CYS A 27 -14.21 -13.85 -7.39
C CYS A 27 -15.24 -14.70 -6.62
N GLY A 28 -15.09 -16.02 -6.71
CA GLY A 28 -15.85 -16.97 -5.89
C GLY A 28 -15.53 -16.84 -4.39
N ILE A 29 -16.44 -17.33 -3.55
CA ILE A 29 -16.37 -17.19 -2.08
C ILE A 29 -15.05 -17.73 -1.49
N ALA A 30 -14.58 -18.88 -2.00
CA ALA A 30 -13.32 -19.49 -1.55
C ALA A 30 -12.10 -18.59 -1.84
N THR A 31 -12.05 -18.00 -3.04
CA THR A 31 -10.97 -17.08 -3.43
C THR A 31 -11.02 -15.80 -2.58
N LYS A 32 -12.20 -15.22 -2.39
CA LYS A 32 -12.39 -14.04 -1.51
C LYS A 32 -11.89 -14.31 -0.09
N ALA A 33 -12.25 -15.45 0.49
CA ALA A 33 -11.78 -15.83 1.83
C ALA A 33 -10.25 -15.92 1.89
N SER A 34 -9.62 -16.58 0.90
CA SER A 34 -8.15 -16.68 0.84
C SER A 34 -7.46 -15.31 0.73
N LEU A 35 -8.03 -14.40 -0.06
CA LEU A 35 -7.51 -13.04 -0.21
C LEU A 35 -7.65 -12.22 1.06
N VAL A 36 -8.74 -12.40 1.81
CA VAL A 36 -8.91 -11.76 3.14
C VAL A 36 -7.85 -12.26 4.12
N PHE A 37 -7.61 -13.57 4.19
CA PHE A 37 -6.55 -14.11 5.05
C PHE A 37 -5.17 -13.61 4.65
N ALA A 38 -4.87 -13.57 3.35
CA ALA A 38 -3.62 -13.04 2.83
C ALA A 38 -3.46 -11.54 3.15
N SER A 39 -4.55 -10.75 3.02
CA SER A 39 -4.61 -9.34 3.42
C SER A 39 -4.28 -9.14 4.90
N VAL A 40 -4.92 -9.93 5.78
CA VAL A 40 -4.68 -9.87 7.22
C VAL A 40 -3.23 -10.26 7.56
N ALA A 41 -2.69 -11.29 6.91
CA ALA A 41 -1.32 -11.75 7.15
C ALA A 41 -0.25 -10.76 6.64
N ALA A 42 -0.52 -10.09 5.51
CA ALA A 42 0.42 -9.15 4.89
C ALA A 42 0.38 -7.75 5.55
N THR A 43 -0.76 -7.37 6.14
CA THR A 43 -0.97 -6.04 6.75
C THR A 43 0.07 -5.66 7.82
N PRO A 44 0.45 -6.53 8.78
CA PRO A 44 1.49 -6.21 9.76
C PRO A 44 2.83 -5.85 9.12
N VAL A 45 3.24 -6.59 8.08
CA VAL A 45 4.50 -6.33 7.36
C VAL A 45 4.40 -5.01 6.61
N TYR A 46 3.27 -4.76 5.96
CA TYR A 46 3.00 -3.49 5.27
C TYR A 46 3.05 -2.29 6.23
N LEU A 47 2.44 -2.41 7.41
CA LEU A 47 2.44 -1.35 8.44
C LEU A 47 3.85 -0.96 8.87
N VAL A 48 4.75 -1.94 9.05
CA VAL A 48 6.15 -1.68 9.40
C VAL A 48 6.87 -0.87 8.31
N CYS A 49 6.54 -1.09 7.04
CA CYS A 49 7.08 -0.30 5.93
C CYS A 49 6.38 1.06 5.78
N LYS A 50 5.08 1.14 6.06
CA LYS A 50 4.26 2.36 5.92
C LYS A 50 4.55 3.40 7.01
N LEU A 51 4.78 2.96 8.25
CA LEU A 51 5.02 3.85 9.40
C LEU A 51 6.21 4.81 9.19
N PRO A 52 7.40 4.35 8.75
CA PRO A 52 8.52 5.25 8.44
C PRO A 52 8.20 6.24 7.32
N LEU A 53 7.45 5.82 6.30
CA LEU A 53 7.06 6.70 5.19
C LEU A 53 6.10 7.80 5.66
N ALA A 54 5.12 7.44 6.49
CA ALA A 54 4.20 8.38 7.13
C ALA A 54 4.97 9.38 8.01
N ALA A 55 5.89 8.88 8.85
CA ALA A 55 6.73 9.72 9.71
C ALA A 55 7.62 10.66 8.88
N ALA A 56 8.24 10.17 7.81
CA ALA A 56 9.09 10.99 6.93
C ALA A 56 8.29 12.08 6.21
N GLY A 57 7.12 11.76 5.67
CA GLY A 57 6.27 12.75 4.99
C GLY A 57 5.82 13.86 5.93
N ALA A 58 5.37 13.51 7.15
CA ALA A 58 5.01 14.49 8.17
C ALA A 58 6.22 15.33 8.63
N ALA A 59 7.36 14.69 8.85
CA ALA A 59 8.58 15.36 9.30
C ALA A 59 9.19 16.28 8.24
N LEU A 60 8.97 16.03 6.95
CA LEU A 60 9.47 16.86 5.85
C LEU A 60 8.53 17.99 5.48
N ALA A 61 7.21 17.78 5.55
CA ALA A 61 6.22 18.78 5.15
C ALA A 61 6.30 20.05 6.01
N ALA A 62 6.37 19.91 7.34
CA ALA A 62 6.37 21.07 8.24
C ALA A 62 7.62 21.97 8.09
N PRO A 63 8.86 21.44 8.05
CA PRO A 63 10.05 22.25 7.79
C PRO A 63 10.08 22.86 6.39
N VAL A 64 9.65 22.12 5.36
CA VAL A 64 9.58 22.65 3.98
C VAL A 64 8.63 23.85 3.93
N ASN A 65 7.45 23.72 4.53
CA ASN A 65 6.48 24.80 4.57
C ASN A 65 6.98 26.01 5.38
N PHE A 66 7.67 25.76 6.50
CA PHE A 66 8.25 26.80 7.34
C PHE A 66 9.41 27.55 6.65
N LEU A 67 10.39 26.82 6.09
CA LEU A 67 11.58 27.40 5.46
C LEU A 67 11.26 28.13 4.16
N THR A 68 10.19 27.73 3.47
CA THR A 68 9.72 28.40 2.25
C THR A 68 8.73 29.51 2.55
N LEU A 69 8.45 29.84 3.82
CA LEU A 69 7.44 30.84 4.20
C LEU A 69 6.08 30.58 3.53
N LYS A 70 5.70 29.31 3.39
CA LYS A 70 4.51 28.83 2.69
C LYS A 70 4.47 28.93 1.17
N TYR A 71 5.55 29.32 0.50
CA TYR A 71 5.57 29.27 -0.97
C TYR A 71 5.54 27.86 -1.56
N ALA A 72 5.88 26.83 -0.77
CA ALA A 72 5.83 25.42 -1.20
C ALA A 72 4.66 24.63 -0.60
N ASP A 73 3.60 25.31 -0.13
CA ASP A 73 2.45 24.66 0.51
C ASP A 73 1.77 23.65 -0.44
N GLU A 74 1.62 24.02 -1.72
CA GLU A 74 1.12 23.17 -2.82
C GLU A 74 1.91 21.86 -3.00
N PHE A 75 3.14 21.78 -2.48
CA PHE A 75 3.95 20.57 -2.50
C PHE A 75 3.99 19.87 -1.13
N ALA A 76 4.11 20.64 -0.04
CA ALA A 76 4.27 20.12 1.31
C ALA A 76 3.00 19.45 1.84
N GLU A 77 1.83 20.06 1.61
CA GLU A 77 0.55 19.55 2.11
C GLU A 77 0.15 18.22 1.42
N PRO A 78 0.19 18.10 0.07
CA PRO A 78 -0.11 16.81 -0.57
C PRO A 78 0.88 15.71 -0.20
N LEU A 79 2.15 16.05 0.07
CA LEU A 79 3.15 15.09 0.54
C LEU A 79 2.79 14.53 1.93
N ALA A 80 2.42 15.40 2.86
CA ALA A 80 1.95 14.98 4.19
C ALA A 80 0.67 14.13 4.09
N LEU A 81 -0.32 14.60 3.32
CA LEU A 81 -1.60 13.90 3.16
C LEU A 81 -1.44 12.54 2.47
N ARG A 82 -0.64 12.42 1.40
CA ARG A 82 -0.44 11.14 0.71
C ARG A 82 0.26 10.09 1.59
N THR A 83 1.16 10.53 2.45
CA THR A 83 1.91 9.62 3.33
C THR A 83 1.07 9.18 4.53
N MET A 84 0.22 10.08 5.07
CA MET A 84 -0.59 9.83 6.27
C MET A 84 -2.00 9.29 5.98
N CYS A 85 -2.65 9.74 4.91
CA CYS A 85 -4.06 9.43 4.63
C CYS A 85 -4.25 8.27 3.65
N GLY A 86 -3.18 7.72 3.07
CA GLY A 86 -3.28 6.50 2.25
C GLY A 86 -3.60 5.26 3.07
N ASP A 87 -3.88 4.15 2.40
CA ASP A 87 -4.17 2.84 3.02
C ASP A 87 -3.19 2.45 4.13
N TRP A 88 -3.76 2.03 5.27
CA TRP A 88 -3.02 1.52 6.44
C TRP A 88 -3.06 0.00 6.55
N TYR A 89 -3.76 -0.67 5.64
CA TYR A 89 -3.81 -2.12 5.55
C TYR A 89 -3.83 -2.52 4.07
N ILE A 90 -3.47 -3.77 3.78
CA ILE A 90 -3.52 -4.27 2.40
C ILE A 90 -4.95 -4.72 2.13
N THR A 91 -5.66 -4.02 1.26
CA THR A 91 -6.98 -4.45 0.80
C THR A 91 -6.86 -5.75 -0.02
N PRO A 92 -7.78 -6.72 0.13
CA PRO A 92 -7.78 -7.97 -0.65
C PRO A 92 -7.73 -7.75 -2.17
N ALA A 93 -8.29 -6.63 -2.64
CA ALA A 93 -8.28 -6.20 -4.03
C ALA A 93 -6.86 -5.97 -4.60
N ILE A 94 -5.95 -5.40 -3.79
CA ILE A 94 -4.57 -5.12 -4.20
C ILE A 94 -3.80 -6.43 -4.47
N LEU A 95 -4.08 -7.47 -3.69
CA LEU A 95 -3.50 -8.80 -3.87
C LEU A 95 -3.99 -9.50 -5.14
N HIS A 96 -5.12 -9.04 -5.68
CA HIS A 96 -5.71 -9.56 -6.92
C HIS A 96 -5.32 -8.75 -8.16
N GLY A 97 -4.62 -7.62 -7.99
CA GLY A 97 -4.08 -6.82 -9.08
C GLY A 97 -4.65 -5.41 -9.21
N ASP A 98 -5.61 -5.00 -8.36
CA ASP A 98 -6.07 -3.62 -8.33
C ASP A 98 -4.94 -2.71 -7.84
N ARG A 99 -4.48 -1.80 -8.72
CA ARG A 99 -3.32 -0.92 -8.46
C ARG A 99 -3.72 0.44 -7.90
N HIS A 100 -4.90 0.55 -7.29
CA HIS A 100 -5.39 1.78 -6.70
C HIS A 100 -5.23 1.74 -5.18
N LEU A 101 -4.45 2.69 -4.65
CA LEU A 101 -4.43 2.97 -3.22
C LEU A 101 -5.69 3.74 -2.87
N GLN A 102 -6.40 3.31 -1.82
CA GLN A 102 -7.48 4.10 -1.26
C GLN A 102 -6.85 5.15 -0.34
N TYR A 103 -7.42 6.35 -0.41
CA TYR A 103 -7.04 7.46 0.44
C TYR A 103 -8.26 7.87 1.25
N PHE A 104 -8.06 8.08 2.54
CA PHE A 104 -9.08 8.64 3.42
C PHE A 104 -9.11 10.16 3.23
N GLY A 105 -10.06 10.65 2.43
CA GLY A 105 -10.26 12.08 2.14
C GLY A 105 -9.85 12.49 0.73
N SER A 106 -10.19 13.72 0.34
CA SER A 106 -9.72 14.34 -0.91
C SER A 106 -8.21 14.52 -0.84
N VAL A 107 -7.48 13.98 -1.81
CA VAL A 107 -6.06 14.28 -2.05
C VAL A 107 -5.90 15.24 -3.24
N ASP A 108 -7.03 15.78 -3.71
CA ASP A 108 -7.11 16.83 -4.72
C ASP A 108 -6.94 18.22 -4.08
#